data_AF-A0A3N5R5F9-F1
#
_entry.id   AF-A0A3N5R5F9-F1
#
_cell.length_a   1.000
_cell.length_b   1.000
_cell.length_c   1.000
_cell.angle_alpha   90.00
_cell.angle_beta   90.00
_cell.angle_gamma   90.00
#
_symmetry.space_group_name_H-M   'P 1'
#
loop_
_entity.id
_entity.type
_entity.pdbx_description
1 polymer ?
#
loop_
_entity_poly.entity_id
_entity_poly.type
_entity_poly.pdbx_seq_one_letter_code
_entity_poly.pdbx_strand_id
1 'polypeptide(L)'
;TLASIIGRIFKLDQEEIRIAIAAGMGSTIGGILRLPFGGAIFSLELLYRRDFIIKSLYPAFLASITSYIISGVVLDWPSFLYIPQEFITKTTLQSIAAYGVIAAIIGIAGIGYVKTVQIFQRHFENMKIPLYFKPALGGVIIGIFAIGFPEILGTGYGWLQLAALGNHEVFPLWIMFPVIAMKIFATSVSNASRNTTGLLGPSLVIGGLIGSALITLFHSFGIFLFIDTTSATLISIFAFFTASTRTPISAIVVGVEMVGSYTLLIPTVISVIISNIISGKNNYIYKNYVSNIRTQLLSIKKHDSNLRNCLVRDVMNSDFYNINRNTTIADAVQIMRDLNVKSLVVTNNEDRFEGMIYFEDLANVPTIQENMTVESIMIYDPPMLRPLDPIMDYFEIVSKTAVSEIPIISPDDNKLVLSILSLRDVNKLLNNINDPILPDLEKSSCKFQKEININIDALRKMSEDEDPDKLDKDSKIISRLKDYLA
;
A
#
# COMPACT_ATOMS: atom_id res chain seq x y z
N THR A 1 -14.53 -6.13 5.04
CA THR A 1 -13.88 -7.46 5.15
C THR A 1 -14.25 -8.10 6.48
N LEU A 2 -14.11 -9.42 6.62
CA LEU A 2 -14.41 -10.12 7.88
C LEU A 2 -13.63 -9.51 9.06
N ALA A 3 -12.35 -9.17 8.85
CA ALA A 3 -11.52 -8.45 9.82
C ALA A 3 -12.12 -7.09 10.24
N SER A 4 -12.73 -6.34 9.31
CA SER A 4 -13.40 -5.08 9.63
C SER A 4 -14.72 -5.28 10.37
N ILE A 5 -15.45 -6.37 10.10
CA ILE A 5 -16.65 -6.75 10.87
C ILE A 5 -16.25 -7.11 12.29
N ILE A 6 -15.23 -7.96 12.46
CA ILE A 6 -14.64 -8.32 13.75
C ILE A 6 -14.17 -7.05 14.47
N GLY A 7 -13.44 -6.16 13.80
CA GLY A 7 -13.00 -4.89 14.38
C GLY A 7 -14.14 -4.01 14.89
N ARG A 8 -15.28 -3.98 14.18
CA ARG A 8 -16.49 -3.25 14.64
C ARG A 8 -17.17 -3.93 15.83
N ILE A 9 -17.26 -5.26 15.82
CA ILE A 9 -17.88 -6.04 16.89
C ILE A 9 -17.07 -5.89 18.18
N PHE A 10 -15.75 -5.99 18.10
CA PHE A 10 -14.84 -5.94 19.24
C PHE A 10 -14.34 -4.53 19.58
N LYS A 11 -14.77 -3.50 18.84
CA LYS A 11 -14.35 -2.10 19.00
C LYS A 11 -12.82 -1.93 19.04
N LEU A 12 -12.14 -2.64 18.14
CA LEU A 12 -10.68 -2.64 18.05
C LEU A 12 -10.14 -1.28 17.61
N ASP A 13 -8.95 -0.92 18.09
CA ASP A 13 -8.25 0.27 17.66
C ASP A 13 -7.67 0.13 16.22
N GLN A 14 -7.06 1.19 15.71
CA GLN A 14 -6.50 1.19 14.35
C GLN A 14 -5.29 0.26 14.19
N GLU A 15 -4.49 0.05 15.24
CA GLU A 15 -3.33 -0.86 15.21
C GLU A 15 -3.83 -2.32 15.20
N GLU A 16 -4.77 -2.65 16.06
CA GLU A 16 -5.44 -3.95 16.18
C GLU A 16 -6.19 -4.34 14.91
N ILE A 17 -6.91 -3.41 14.28
CA ILE A 17 -7.56 -3.66 12.98
C ILE A 17 -6.51 -4.02 11.92
N ARG A 18 -5.37 -3.33 11.89
CA ARG A 18 -4.30 -3.64 10.92
C ARG A 18 -3.67 -4.99 11.20
N ILE A 19 -3.47 -5.36 12.48
CA ILE A 19 -3.03 -6.70 12.88
C ILE A 19 -4.03 -7.76 12.41
N ALA A 20 -5.33 -7.54 12.63
CA ALA A 20 -6.39 -8.46 12.23
C ALA A 20 -6.48 -8.62 10.69
N ILE A 21 -6.28 -7.54 9.92
CA ILE A 21 -6.21 -7.60 8.45
C ILE A 21 -5.00 -8.43 8.01
N ALA A 22 -3.82 -8.19 8.59
CA ALA A 22 -2.61 -8.95 8.28
C ALA A 22 -2.79 -10.43 8.62
N ALA A 23 -3.38 -10.74 9.77
CA ALA A 23 -3.68 -12.11 10.18
C ALA A 23 -4.69 -12.79 9.24
N GLY A 24 -5.74 -12.08 8.81
CA GLY A 24 -6.71 -12.59 7.85
C GLY A 24 -6.12 -12.83 6.45
N MET A 25 -5.15 -12.02 6.03
CA MET A 25 -4.41 -12.26 4.80
C MET A 25 -3.46 -13.45 4.92
N GLY A 26 -2.75 -13.56 6.06
CA GLY A 26 -1.88 -14.70 6.37
C GLY A 26 -2.67 -16.01 6.38
N SER A 27 -3.82 -16.06 7.07
CA SER A 27 -4.71 -17.24 7.09
C SER A 27 -5.19 -17.65 5.71
N THR A 28 -5.58 -16.69 4.89
CA THR A 28 -6.04 -16.95 3.52
C THR A 28 -4.92 -17.56 2.68
N ILE A 29 -3.73 -16.97 2.70
CA ILE A 29 -2.62 -17.41 1.85
C ILE A 29 -2.01 -18.71 2.36
N GLY A 30 -1.83 -18.86 3.66
CA GLY A 30 -1.34 -20.09 4.28
C GLY A 30 -2.26 -21.28 4.04
N GLY A 31 -3.58 -21.08 4.12
CA GLY A 31 -4.56 -22.14 3.87
C GLY A 31 -4.72 -22.51 2.39
N ILE A 32 -4.74 -21.52 1.49
CA ILE A 32 -4.94 -21.74 0.04
C ILE A 32 -3.67 -22.33 -0.60
N LEU A 33 -2.50 -21.76 -0.31
CA LEU A 33 -1.24 -22.22 -0.91
C LEU A 33 -0.61 -23.36 -0.14
N ARG A 34 -1.11 -23.67 1.07
CA ARG A 34 -0.54 -24.68 1.98
C ARG A 34 0.87 -24.33 2.45
N LEU A 35 1.09 -23.04 2.68
CA LEU A 35 2.38 -22.46 3.03
C LEU A 35 2.18 -21.56 4.27
N PRO A 36 1.95 -22.13 5.46
CA PRO A 36 1.66 -21.35 6.66
C PRO A 36 2.74 -20.30 6.96
N PHE A 37 4.03 -20.63 6.80
CA PHE A 37 5.10 -19.68 7.10
C PHE A 37 5.21 -18.58 6.03
N GLY A 38 5.22 -19.01 4.76
CA GLY A 38 5.30 -18.13 3.60
C GLY A 38 4.10 -17.18 3.53
N GLY A 39 2.90 -17.66 3.83
CA GLY A 39 1.67 -16.87 3.83
C GLY A 39 1.65 -15.77 4.90
N ALA A 40 2.11 -16.08 6.11
CA ALA A 40 2.21 -15.11 7.20
C ALA A 40 3.26 -14.02 6.92
N ILE A 41 4.44 -14.40 6.42
CA ILE A 41 5.47 -13.43 6.07
C ILE A 41 5.02 -12.59 4.86
N PHE A 42 4.33 -13.21 3.90
CA PHE A 42 3.77 -12.50 2.75
C PHE A 42 2.74 -11.45 3.13
N SER A 43 1.81 -11.76 4.04
CA SER A 43 0.83 -10.77 4.48
C SER A 43 1.50 -9.57 5.13
N LEU A 44 2.62 -9.78 5.83
CA LEU A 44 3.38 -8.71 6.48
C LEU A 44 4.22 -7.91 5.50
N GLU A 45 5.01 -8.58 4.65
CA GLU A 45 5.87 -7.89 3.70
C GLU A 45 5.06 -7.12 2.65
N LEU A 46 3.87 -7.61 2.29
CA LEU A 46 2.98 -6.91 1.37
C LEU A 46 2.30 -5.70 2.01
N LEU A 47 1.81 -5.80 3.25
CA LEU A 47 1.12 -4.69 3.94
C LEU A 47 2.07 -3.67 4.54
N TYR A 48 3.13 -4.14 5.19
CA TYR A 48 4.02 -3.36 6.05
C TYR A 48 5.41 -3.22 5.44
N ARG A 49 5.46 -2.71 4.22
CA ARG A 49 6.73 -2.56 3.47
C ARG A 49 7.79 -1.67 4.15
N ARG A 50 7.41 -0.81 5.09
CA ARG A 50 8.34 0.11 5.78
C ARG A 50 8.31 -0.03 7.29
N ASP A 51 7.14 -0.32 7.86
CA ASP A 51 6.95 -0.41 9.31
C ASP A 51 6.58 -1.83 9.68
N PHE A 52 7.56 -2.75 9.63
CA PHE A 52 7.34 -4.14 10.03
C PHE A 52 6.88 -4.17 11.49
N ILE A 53 5.57 -4.30 11.71
CA ILE A 53 5.02 -4.36 13.06
C ILE A 53 5.29 -5.76 13.58
N ILE A 54 6.36 -5.93 14.37
CA ILE A 54 6.73 -7.22 14.97
C ILE A 54 5.55 -7.81 15.75
N LYS A 55 4.72 -6.98 16.38
CA LYS A 55 3.50 -7.41 17.08
C LYS A 55 2.49 -8.15 16.18
N SER A 56 2.48 -7.87 14.87
CA SER A 56 1.58 -8.51 13.91
C SER A 56 2.09 -9.87 13.41
N LEU A 57 3.36 -10.19 13.67
CA LEU A 57 4.00 -11.43 13.22
C LEU A 57 3.36 -12.66 13.85
N TYR A 58 3.23 -12.67 15.18
CA TYR A 58 2.70 -13.80 15.92
C TYR A 58 1.21 -14.09 15.58
N PRO A 59 0.29 -13.11 15.57
CA PRO A 59 -1.08 -13.32 15.13
C PRO A 59 -1.18 -13.82 13.68
N ALA A 60 -0.34 -13.32 12.78
CA ALA A 60 -0.34 -13.77 11.39
C ALA A 60 0.08 -15.23 11.24
N PHE A 61 1.13 -15.66 11.94
CA PHE A 61 1.53 -17.07 11.96
C PHE A 61 0.45 -17.97 12.54
N LEU A 62 -0.14 -17.61 13.70
CA LEU A 62 -1.20 -18.41 14.31
C LEU A 62 -2.40 -18.58 13.38
N ALA A 63 -2.86 -17.49 12.77
CA ALA A 63 -3.98 -17.51 11.83
C ALA A 63 -3.65 -18.32 10.55
N SER A 64 -2.41 -18.22 10.07
CA SER A 64 -1.91 -18.98 8.91
C SER A 64 -1.83 -20.49 9.17
N ILE A 65 -1.25 -20.88 10.31
CA ILE A 65 -1.11 -22.28 10.72
C ILE A 65 -2.48 -22.90 11.00
N THR A 66 -3.37 -22.20 11.70
CA THR A 66 -4.73 -22.72 11.97
C THR A 66 -5.51 -22.95 10.67
N SER A 67 -5.45 -22.01 9.73
CA SER A 67 -6.06 -22.17 8.40
C SER A 67 -5.45 -23.35 7.63
N TYR A 68 -4.13 -23.52 7.68
CA TYR A 68 -3.45 -24.66 7.08
C TYR A 68 -3.90 -26.00 7.67
N ILE A 69 -3.99 -26.11 9.00
CA ILE A 69 -4.45 -27.34 9.69
C ILE A 69 -5.89 -27.66 9.28
N ILE A 70 -6.79 -26.67 9.30
CA ILE A 70 -8.20 -26.87 8.92
C ILE A 70 -8.30 -27.31 7.45
N SER A 71 -7.59 -26.62 6.56
CA SER A 71 -7.52 -26.96 5.14
C SER A 71 -6.99 -28.39 4.92
N GLY A 72 -5.95 -28.78 5.67
CA GLY A 72 -5.37 -30.13 5.64
C GLY A 72 -6.35 -31.21 6.08
N VAL A 73 -7.05 -31.01 7.20
CA VAL A 73 -8.02 -31.97 7.74
C VAL A 73 -9.24 -32.12 6.82
N VAL A 74 -9.74 -31.03 6.24
CA VAL A 74 -10.94 -31.06 5.39
C VAL A 74 -10.65 -31.61 3.99
N LEU A 75 -9.48 -31.30 3.43
CA LEU A 75 -9.14 -31.64 2.05
C LEU A 75 -8.23 -32.86 1.90
N ASP A 76 -7.86 -33.51 3.01
CA ASP A 76 -6.97 -34.68 3.08
C ASP A 76 -5.50 -34.39 2.66
N TRP A 77 -4.96 -33.28 3.15
CA TRP A 77 -3.55 -32.88 2.94
C TRP A 77 -2.97 -32.93 1.49
N PRO A 78 -3.68 -32.47 0.42
CA PRO A 78 -3.10 -32.37 -0.92
C PRO A 78 -1.76 -31.62 -1.02
N SER A 79 -0.89 -32.08 -1.90
CA SER A 79 0.24 -31.32 -2.48
C SER A 79 -0.23 -29.97 -3.07
N PHE A 80 0.47 -28.84 -2.90
CA PHE A 80 0.30 -27.72 -3.85
C PHE A 80 0.88 -28.11 -5.22
N LEU A 81 2.12 -28.61 -5.20
CA LEU A 81 2.78 -29.30 -6.29
C LEU A 81 3.38 -30.59 -5.73
N TYR A 82 3.30 -31.68 -6.51
CA TYR A 82 3.96 -32.93 -6.20
C TYR A 82 5.35 -32.94 -6.84
N ILE A 83 6.40 -32.92 -6.02
CA ILE A 83 7.78 -32.78 -6.50
C ILE A 83 8.58 -33.92 -5.91
N PRO A 84 8.87 -34.99 -6.67
CA PRO A 84 9.72 -36.05 -6.18
C PRO A 84 11.14 -35.51 -5.96
N GLN A 85 11.69 -35.69 -4.76
CA GLN A 85 12.98 -35.09 -4.39
C GLN A 85 14.14 -35.62 -5.25
N GLU A 86 13.97 -36.77 -5.90
CA GLU A 86 14.92 -37.36 -6.84
C GLU A 86 15.20 -36.47 -8.06
N PHE A 87 14.26 -35.58 -8.41
CA PHE A 87 14.43 -34.66 -9.54
C PHE A 87 15.26 -33.42 -9.18
N ILE A 88 15.60 -33.19 -7.91
CA ILE A 88 16.34 -31.98 -7.51
C ILE A 88 17.84 -32.21 -7.69
N THR A 89 18.44 -31.57 -8.70
CA THR A 89 19.89 -31.65 -8.93
C THR A 89 20.70 -31.05 -7.77
N LYS A 90 21.90 -31.59 -7.55
CA LYS A 90 22.86 -31.01 -6.61
C LYS A 90 23.30 -29.63 -7.08
N THR A 91 23.22 -28.66 -6.18
CA THR A 91 23.64 -27.29 -6.44
C THR A 91 25.15 -27.20 -6.66
N THR A 92 25.56 -26.94 -7.90
CA THR A 92 26.95 -26.60 -8.29
C THR A 92 27.10 -25.10 -8.56
N LEU A 93 28.32 -24.57 -8.57
CA LEU A 93 28.55 -23.15 -8.89
C LEU A 93 28.04 -22.78 -10.29
N GLN A 94 28.20 -23.68 -11.27
CA GLN A 94 27.68 -23.49 -12.62
C GLN A 94 26.14 -23.45 -12.66
N SER A 95 25.48 -24.30 -11.86
CA SER A 95 24.02 -24.27 -11.69
C SER A 95 23.53 -22.94 -11.15
N ILE A 96 24.19 -22.38 -10.14
CA ILE A 96 23.82 -21.08 -9.56
C ILE A 96 23.90 -19.96 -10.61
N ALA A 97 24.97 -19.93 -11.40
CA ALA A 97 25.13 -18.93 -12.46
C ALA A 97 24.02 -19.03 -13.51
N ALA A 98 23.70 -20.24 -13.97
CA ALA A 98 22.65 -20.49 -14.94
C ALA A 98 21.25 -20.13 -14.39
N TYR A 99 20.96 -20.47 -13.13
CA TYR A 99 19.73 -20.02 -12.45
C TYR A 99 19.64 -18.51 -12.37
N GLY A 100 20.76 -17.81 -12.12
CA GLY A 100 20.81 -16.35 -12.13
C GLY A 100 20.45 -15.74 -13.50
N VAL A 101 20.93 -16.35 -14.59
CA VAL A 101 20.57 -15.93 -15.97
C VAL A 101 19.08 -16.14 -16.24
N ILE A 102 18.55 -17.32 -15.89
CA ILE A 102 17.13 -17.62 -16.05
C ILE A 102 16.28 -16.64 -15.22
N ALA A 103 16.65 -16.39 -13.97
CA ALA A 103 15.99 -15.45 -13.09
C ALA A 103 16.00 -14.01 -13.63
N ALA A 104 17.07 -13.62 -14.33
CA ALA A 104 17.14 -12.32 -14.97
C ALA A 104 16.09 -12.16 -16.09
N ILE A 105 15.97 -13.17 -16.95
CA ILE A 105 14.95 -13.20 -18.02
C ILE A 105 13.54 -13.18 -17.39
N ILE A 106 13.34 -13.91 -16.31
CA ILE A 106 12.07 -13.97 -15.58
C ILE A 106 11.73 -12.63 -14.93
N GLY A 107 12.71 -11.92 -14.38
CA GLY A 107 12.52 -10.56 -13.87
C GLY A 107 11.99 -9.62 -14.95
N ILE A 108 12.53 -9.70 -16.17
CA ILE A 108 12.05 -8.94 -17.33
C ILE A 108 10.62 -9.36 -17.71
N ALA A 109 10.34 -10.66 -17.76
CA ALA A 109 9.01 -11.18 -18.03
C ALA A 109 7.98 -10.70 -16.98
N GLY A 110 8.39 -10.62 -15.71
CA GLY A 110 7.59 -10.05 -14.61
C GLY A 110 7.21 -8.59 -14.85
N ILE A 111 8.15 -7.77 -15.36
CA ILE A 111 7.84 -6.38 -15.78
C ILE A 111 6.77 -6.38 -16.87
N GLY A 112 6.92 -7.24 -17.88
CA GLY A 112 5.96 -7.40 -18.96
C GLY A 112 4.56 -7.74 -18.43
N TYR A 113 4.47 -8.74 -17.55
CA TYR A 113 3.21 -9.14 -16.92
C TYR A 113 2.55 -7.99 -16.14
N VAL A 114 3.30 -7.32 -15.25
CA VAL A 114 2.76 -6.21 -14.45
C VAL A 114 2.26 -5.07 -15.35
N LYS A 115 3.02 -4.72 -16.40
CA LYS A 115 2.61 -3.68 -17.35
C LYS A 115 1.36 -4.08 -18.11
N THR A 116 1.26 -5.31 -18.59
CA THR A 116 0.07 -5.81 -19.30
C THR A 116 -1.15 -5.72 -18.39
N VAL A 117 -1.07 -6.20 -17.15
CA VAL A 117 -2.18 -6.09 -16.18
C VAL A 117 -2.62 -4.63 -16.00
N GLN A 118 -1.68 -3.71 -15.81
CA GLN A 118 -1.98 -2.27 -15.64
C GLN A 118 -2.56 -1.62 -16.90
N ILE A 119 -2.09 -2.02 -18.08
CA ILE A 119 -2.61 -1.53 -19.37
C ILE A 119 -4.07 -1.94 -19.53
N PHE A 120 -4.40 -3.22 -19.28
CA PHE A 120 -5.77 -3.70 -19.37
C PHE A 120 -6.67 -3.04 -18.33
N GLN A 121 -6.21 -2.86 -17.08
CA GLN A 121 -6.94 -2.11 -16.06
C GLN A 121 -7.33 -0.72 -16.55
N ARG A 122 -6.37 0.06 -17.08
CA ARG A 122 -6.63 1.40 -17.61
C ARG A 122 -7.61 1.40 -18.79
N HIS A 123 -7.50 0.43 -19.70
CA HIS A 123 -8.43 0.31 -20.81
C HIS A 123 -9.85 0.08 -20.32
N PHE A 124 -10.06 -0.91 -19.44
CA PHE A 124 -11.38 -1.20 -18.89
C PHE A 124 -11.92 -0.08 -18.00
N GLU A 125 -11.07 0.66 -17.29
CA GLU A 125 -11.46 1.84 -16.51
C GLU A 125 -11.99 2.95 -17.43
N ASN A 126 -11.29 3.25 -18.52
CA ASN A 126 -11.64 4.30 -19.47
C ASN A 126 -12.83 3.95 -20.38
N MET A 127 -13.26 2.68 -20.43
CA MET A 127 -14.45 2.28 -21.17
C MET A 127 -15.71 2.87 -20.52
N LYS A 128 -16.48 3.62 -21.31
CA LYS A 128 -17.80 4.19 -20.98
C LYS A 128 -18.91 3.13 -20.97
N ILE A 129 -18.67 2.01 -20.29
CA ILE A 129 -19.62 0.91 -20.13
C ILE A 129 -20.08 0.90 -18.65
N PRO A 130 -21.37 0.69 -18.36
CA PRO A 130 -21.85 0.57 -16.98
C PRO A 130 -21.10 -0.52 -16.21
N LEU A 131 -20.83 -0.29 -14.92
CA LEU A 131 -20.00 -1.18 -14.09
C LEU A 131 -20.42 -2.65 -14.16
N TYR A 132 -21.73 -2.92 -14.16
CA TYR A 132 -22.30 -4.27 -14.15
C TYR A 132 -22.02 -5.07 -15.42
N PHE A 133 -21.78 -4.41 -16.56
CA PHE A 133 -21.49 -5.08 -17.83
C PHE A 133 -20.00 -5.39 -18.03
N LYS A 134 -19.10 -4.77 -17.25
CA LYS A 134 -17.65 -5.02 -17.38
C LYS A 134 -17.28 -6.49 -17.10
N PRO A 135 -17.81 -7.16 -16.05
CA PRO A 135 -17.62 -8.59 -15.83
C PRO A 135 -18.13 -9.46 -16.98
N ALA A 136 -19.31 -9.15 -17.53
CA ALA A 136 -19.91 -9.89 -18.63
C ALA A 136 -19.04 -9.82 -19.89
N LEU A 137 -18.53 -8.63 -20.22
CA LEU A 137 -17.58 -8.44 -21.32
C LEU A 137 -16.29 -9.23 -21.11
N GLY A 138 -15.72 -9.16 -19.90
CA GLY A 138 -14.52 -9.93 -19.55
C GLY A 138 -14.73 -11.44 -19.71
N GLY A 139 -15.87 -11.96 -19.25
CA GLY A 139 -16.26 -13.36 -19.39
C GLY A 139 -16.42 -13.79 -20.84
N VAL A 140 -17.06 -12.97 -21.69
CA VAL A 140 -17.21 -13.25 -23.13
C VAL A 140 -15.85 -13.29 -23.83
N ILE A 141 -14.97 -12.31 -23.57
CA ILE A 141 -13.62 -12.27 -24.14
C ILE A 141 -12.84 -13.53 -23.75
N ILE A 142 -12.78 -13.84 -22.45
CA ILE A 142 -12.07 -15.03 -21.95
C ILE A 142 -12.68 -16.31 -22.52
N GLY A 143 -14.01 -16.39 -22.59
CA GLY A 143 -14.74 -17.54 -23.13
C GLY A 143 -14.40 -17.82 -24.58
N ILE A 144 -14.33 -16.79 -25.43
CA ILE A 144 -13.95 -16.95 -26.85
C ILE A 144 -12.52 -17.50 -26.95
N PHE A 145 -11.58 -16.97 -26.18
CA PHE A 145 -10.20 -17.44 -26.21
C PHE A 145 -10.03 -18.85 -25.61
N ALA A 146 -10.86 -19.21 -24.63
CA ALA A 146 -10.83 -20.53 -24.00
C ALA A 146 -11.28 -21.66 -24.95
N ILE A 147 -12.01 -21.35 -26.04
CA ILE A 147 -12.35 -22.33 -27.08
C ILE A 147 -11.08 -22.78 -27.83
N GLY A 148 -10.16 -21.85 -28.10
CA GLY A 148 -8.89 -22.14 -28.78
C GLY A 148 -7.77 -22.62 -27.84
N PHE A 149 -7.76 -22.12 -26.60
CA PHE A 149 -6.75 -22.45 -25.59
C PHE A 149 -7.43 -22.83 -24.27
N PRO A 150 -7.97 -24.06 -24.15
CA PRO A 150 -8.64 -24.50 -22.92
C PRO A 150 -7.72 -24.47 -21.69
N GLU A 151 -6.40 -24.48 -21.89
CA GLU A 151 -5.37 -24.44 -20.84
C GLU A 151 -5.39 -23.16 -20.01
N ILE A 152 -5.99 -22.08 -20.53
CA ILE A 152 -6.14 -20.83 -19.78
C ILE A 152 -7.22 -20.91 -18.69
N LEU A 153 -8.13 -21.89 -18.76
CA LEU A 153 -9.18 -22.08 -17.78
C LEU A 153 -8.63 -22.61 -16.44
N GLY A 154 -9.38 -22.33 -15.37
CA GLY A 154 -9.01 -22.76 -14.01
C GLY A 154 -7.71 -22.15 -13.48
N THR A 155 -7.16 -22.76 -12.43
CA THR A 155 -5.97 -22.25 -11.74
C THR A 155 -4.70 -22.36 -12.58
N GLY A 156 -4.60 -23.40 -13.42
CA GLY A 156 -3.41 -23.74 -14.19
C GLY A 156 -2.36 -24.56 -13.44
N TYR A 157 -2.65 -24.99 -12.19
CA TYR A 157 -1.71 -25.77 -11.39
C TYR A 157 -1.41 -27.16 -11.99
N GLY A 158 -2.38 -27.80 -12.66
CA GLY A 158 -2.14 -29.05 -13.38
C GLY A 158 -1.14 -28.90 -14.53
N TRP A 159 -1.24 -27.82 -15.30
CA TRP A 159 -0.28 -27.51 -16.37
C TRP A 159 1.10 -27.17 -15.82
N LEU A 160 1.14 -26.43 -14.72
CA LEU A 160 2.39 -26.17 -13.99
C LEU A 160 3.03 -27.47 -13.49
N GLN A 161 2.25 -28.41 -12.97
CA GLN A 161 2.71 -29.72 -12.52
C GLN A 161 3.31 -30.54 -13.66
N LEU A 162 2.65 -30.59 -14.82
CA LEU A 162 3.16 -31.28 -16.01
C LEU A 162 4.47 -30.65 -16.51
N ALA A 163 4.52 -29.32 -16.55
CA ALA A 163 5.70 -28.56 -16.95
C ALA A 163 6.88 -28.75 -15.97
N ALA A 164 6.59 -28.80 -14.66
CA ALA A 164 7.58 -29.05 -13.63
C ALA A 164 8.17 -30.47 -13.72
N LEU A 165 7.35 -31.48 -14.02
CA LEU A 165 7.80 -32.87 -14.20
C LEU A 165 8.51 -33.11 -15.55
N GLY A 166 8.67 -32.09 -16.39
CA GLY A 166 9.33 -32.23 -17.69
C GLY A 166 8.57 -33.10 -18.69
N ASN A 167 7.24 -33.21 -18.56
CA ASN A 167 6.41 -34.02 -19.44
C ASN A 167 6.15 -33.31 -20.78
N HIS A 168 7.22 -33.13 -21.56
CA HIS A 168 7.23 -32.39 -22.81
C HIS A 168 6.51 -33.11 -23.96
N GLU A 169 6.20 -34.41 -23.81
CA GLU A 169 5.38 -35.15 -24.77
C GLU A 169 3.93 -34.65 -24.76
N VAL A 170 3.39 -34.42 -23.55
CA VAL A 170 2.03 -33.91 -23.37
C VAL A 170 1.99 -32.38 -23.51
N PHE A 171 3.05 -31.69 -23.09
CA PHE A 171 3.10 -30.23 -23.08
C PHE A 171 4.40 -29.68 -23.72
N PRO A 172 4.52 -29.74 -25.05
CA PRO A 172 5.70 -29.30 -25.79
C PRO A 172 5.83 -27.77 -25.88
N LEU A 173 7.05 -27.29 -26.15
CA LEU A 173 7.40 -25.86 -26.21
C LEU A 173 6.46 -25.01 -27.08
N TRP A 174 6.04 -25.54 -28.24
CA TRP A 174 5.18 -24.82 -29.17
C TRP A 174 3.76 -24.61 -28.66
N ILE A 175 3.31 -25.36 -27.65
CA ILE A 175 2.06 -25.12 -26.91
C ILE A 175 2.33 -24.22 -25.70
N MET A 176 3.44 -24.43 -24.99
CA MET A 176 3.79 -23.69 -23.78
C MET A 176 3.82 -22.17 -23.99
N PHE A 177 4.51 -21.69 -25.03
CA PHE A 177 4.63 -20.25 -25.29
C PHE A 177 3.28 -19.56 -25.57
N PRO A 178 2.41 -20.08 -26.46
CA PRO A 178 1.05 -19.57 -26.62
C PRO A 178 0.24 -19.60 -25.33
N VAL A 179 0.28 -20.70 -24.56
CA VAL A 179 -0.48 -20.82 -23.31
C VAL A 179 -0.02 -19.78 -22.28
N ILE A 180 1.28 -19.51 -22.16
CA ILE A 180 1.82 -18.45 -21.28
C ILE A 180 1.25 -17.09 -21.68
N ALA A 181 1.34 -16.73 -22.97
CA ALA A 181 0.84 -15.45 -23.47
C ALA A 181 -0.67 -15.31 -23.26
N MET A 182 -1.42 -16.37 -23.54
CA MET A 182 -2.87 -16.41 -23.37
C MET A 182 -3.29 -16.41 -21.89
N LYS A 183 -2.52 -17.02 -20.98
CA LYS A 183 -2.76 -16.93 -19.53
C LYS A 183 -2.50 -15.53 -19.01
N ILE A 184 -1.44 -14.85 -19.45
CA ILE A 184 -1.18 -13.43 -19.13
C ILE A 184 -2.33 -12.55 -19.62
N PHE A 185 -2.80 -12.77 -20.84
CA PHE A 185 -3.95 -12.05 -21.39
C PHE A 185 -5.24 -12.30 -20.59
N ALA A 186 -5.59 -13.57 -20.36
CA ALA A 186 -6.82 -13.95 -19.65
C ALA A 186 -6.85 -13.41 -18.23
N THR A 187 -5.72 -13.47 -17.52
CA THR A 187 -5.59 -12.93 -16.16
C THR A 187 -5.71 -11.40 -16.14
N SER A 188 -5.10 -10.73 -17.12
CA SER A 188 -5.20 -9.27 -17.28
C SER A 188 -6.63 -8.83 -17.57
N VAL A 189 -7.34 -9.50 -18.47
CA VAL A 189 -8.76 -9.22 -18.79
C VAL A 189 -9.66 -9.51 -17.59
N SER A 190 -9.48 -10.66 -16.92
CA SER A 190 -10.29 -11.03 -15.75
C SER A 190 -10.15 -9.98 -14.66
N ASN A 191 -8.92 -9.59 -14.34
CA ASN A 191 -8.66 -8.58 -13.32
C ASN A 191 -9.16 -7.17 -13.74
N ALA A 192 -8.99 -6.79 -15.00
CA ALA A 192 -9.45 -5.50 -15.51
C ALA A 192 -10.98 -5.38 -15.59
N SER A 193 -11.68 -6.49 -15.81
CA SER A 193 -13.15 -6.55 -15.86
C SER A 193 -13.85 -6.29 -14.51
N ARG A 194 -13.09 -5.92 -13.47
CA ARG A 194 -13.52 -5.75 -12.07
C ARG A 194 -14.03 -7.03 -11.41
N ASN A 195 -13.66 -8.20 -11.93
CA ASN A 195 -13.80 -9.43 -11.18
C ASN A 195 -12.83 -9.43 -10.00
N THR A 196 -13.30 -9.90 -8.85
CA THR A 196 -12.46 -10.09 -7.66
C THR A 196 -11.57 -11.32 -7.89
N THR A 197 -10.53 -11.17 -8.70
CA THR A 197 -9.60 -12.25 -9.05
C THR A 197 -8.26 -12.05 -8.36
N GLY A 198 -7.80 -13.06 -7.62
CA GLY A 198 -6.45 -13.04 -7.04
C GLY A 198 -5.37 -13.17 -8.13
N LEU A 199 -4.36 -12.30 -8.10
CA LEU A 199 -3.25 -12.30 -9.06
C LEU A 199 -2.05 -13.17 -8.63
N LEU A 200 -2.06 -13.66 -7.37
CA LEU A 200 -1.00 -14.51 -6.83
C LEU A 200 -0.94 -15.87 -7.51
N GLY A 201 -2.06 -16.60 -7.56
CA GLY A 201 -2.11 -17.94 -8.17
C GLY A 201 -1.62 -17.96 -9.62
N PRO A 202 -2.14 -17.08 -10.49
CA PRO A 202 -1.66 -16.98 -11.86
C PRO A 202 -0.19 -16.58 -11.98
N SER A 203 0.33 -15.73 -11.08
CA SER A 203 1.76 -15.38 -11.12
C SER A 203 2.67 -16.58 -10.88
N LEU A 204 2.30 -17.50 -9.98
CA LEU A 204 3.06 -18.73 -9.73
C LEU A 204 3.07 -19.62 -10.98
N VAL A 205 1.90 -19.81 -11.61
CA VAL A 205 1.75 -20.62 -12.82
C VAL A 205 2.52 -20.01 -13.99
N ILE A 206 2.31 -18.73 -14.28
CA ILE A 206 2.99 -18.04 -15.39
C ILE A 206 4.51 -18.09 -15.19
N GLY A 207 5.00 -17.82 -13.97
CA GLY A 207 6.42 -17.89 -13.64
C GLY A 207 7.03 -19.26 -13.86
N GLY A 208 6.38 -20.31 -13.37
CA GLY A 208 6.85 -21.68 -13.57
C GLY A 208 6.78 -22.13 -15.02
N LEU A 209 5.70 -21.79 -15.74
CA LEU A 209 5.58 -22.13 -17.16
C LEU A 209 6.67 -21.43 -18.00
N ILE A 210 6.96 -20.15 -17.73
CA ILE A 210 8.07 -19.44 -18.37
C ILE A 210 9.40 -20.13 -18.05
N GLY A 211 9.63 -20.48 -16.79
CA GLY A 211 10.83 -21.20 -16.35
C GLY A 211 11.04 -22.52 -17.08
N SER A 212 10.00 -23.36 -17.09
CA SER A 212 9.99 -24.65 -17.78
C SER A 212 10.19 -24.47 -19.29
N ALA A 213 9.50 -23.51 -19.93
CA ALA A 213 9.69 -23.24 -21.35
C ALA A 213 11.11 -22.75 -21.68
N LEU A 214 11.69 -21.88 -20.84
CA LEU A 214 13.05 -21.36 -21.05
C LEU A 214 14.10 -22.47 -20.90
N ILE A 215 14.02 -23.30 -19.86
CA ILE A 215 15.02 -24.35 -19.65
C ILE A 215 14.92 -25.43 -20.72
N THR A 216 13.71 -25.82 -21.14
CA THR A 216 13.52 -26.79 -22.23
C THR A 216 14.03 -26.22 -23.55
N LEU A 217 13.85 -24.92 -23.79
CA LEU A 217 14.44 -24.24 -24.95
C LEU A 217 15.97 -24.28 -24.88
N PHE A 218 16.58 -23.95 -23.74
CA PHE A 218 18.04 -24.03 -23.59
C PHE A 218 18.58 -25.46 -23.77
N HIS A 219 17.89 -26.46 -23.23
CA HIS A 219 18.24 -27.86 -23.44
C HIS A 219 18.21 -28.26 -24.91
N SER A 220 17.23 -27.75 -25.69
CA SER A 220 17.16 -28.02 -27.13
C SER A 220 18.36 -27.47 -27.92
N PHE A 221 19.04 -26.44 -27.39
CA PHE A 221 20.28 -25.88 -27.93
C PHE A 221 21.55 -26.47 -27.29
N GLY A 222 21.42 -27.47 -26.40
CA GLY A 222 22.55 -28.06 -25.67
C GLY A 222 23.12 -27.18 -24.55
N ILE A 223 22.39 -26.14 -24.12
CA ILE A 223 22.79 -25.20 -23.09
C ILE A 223 22.18 -25.62 -21.75
N PHE A 224 22.93 -25.50 -20.64
CA PHE A 224 22.48 -25.79 -19.27
C PHE A 224 21.97 -27.21 -18.99
N LEU A 225 22.39 -28.21 -19.76
CA LEU A 225 22.02 -29.64 -19.60
C LEU A 225 22.31 -30.24 -18.20
N PHE A 226 23.11 -29.56 -17.37
CA PHE A 226 23.43 -29.97 -16.01
C PHE A 226 22.37 -29.54 -14.97
N ILE A 227 21.35 -28.78 -15.38
CA ILE A 227 20.20 -28.40 -14.57
C ILE A 227 18.99 -29.22 -15.01
N ASP A 228 18.21 -29.69 -14.06
CA ASP A 228 16.93 -30.34 -14.34
C ASP A 228 15.79 -29.31 -14.55
N THR A 229 14.81 -29.70 -15.37
CA THR A 229 13.64 -28.86 -15.66
C THR A 229 12.83 -28.51 -14.40
N THR A 230 12.77 -29.42 -13.43
CA THR A 230 11.99 -29.26 -12.19
C THR A 230 12.52 -28.12 -11.33
N SER A 231 13.82 -28.12 -11.05
CA SER A 231 14.52 -27.13 -10.24
C SER A 231 14.50 -25.76 -10.91
N ALA A 232 14.73 -25.71 -12.23
CA ALA A 232 14.58 -24.48 -13.00
C ALA A 232 13.15 -23.93 -12.93
N THR A 233 12.13 -24.79 -13.08
CA THR A 233 10.72 -24.41 -12.96
C THR A 233 10.42 -23.85 -11.57
N LEU A 234 10.87 -24.51 -10.50
CA LEU A 234 10.63 -24.09 -9.12
C LEU A 234 11.26 -22.73 -8.81
N ILE A 235 12.55 -22.57 -9.12
CA ILE A 235 13.25 -21.30 -8.92
C ILE A 235 12.55 -20.18 -9.70
N SER A 236 12.04 -20.49 -10.89
CA SER A 236 11.33 -19.56 -11.76
C SER A 236 9.99 -19.09 -11.17
N ILE A 237 9.24 -19.99 -10.51
CA ILE A 237 8.02 -19.64 -9.77
C ILE A 237 8.32 -18.52 -8.77
N PHE A 238 9.34 -18.69 -7.93
CA PHE A 238 9.67 -17.73 -6.86
C PHE A 238 10.31 -16.45 -7.40
N ALA A 239 11.16 -16.56 -8.42
CA ALA A 239 11.75 -15.42 -9.11
C ALA A 239 10.68 -14.56 -9.79
N PHE A 240 9.68 -15.16 -10.42
CA PHE A 240 8.58 -14.40 -11.02
C PHE A 240 7.63 -13.84 -9.96
N PHE A 241 7.34 -14.63 -8.92
CA PHE A 241 6.52 -14.19 -7.79
C PHE A 241 7.07 -12.89 -7.21
N THR A 242 8.36 -12.86 -6.82
CA THR A 242 9.01 -11.64 -6.32
C THR A 242 9.03 -10.51 -7.35
N ALA A 243 9.25 -10.79 -8.64
CA ALA A 243 9.23 -9.74 -9.67
C ALA A 243 7.87 -9.05 -9.77
N SER A 244 6.78 -9.80 -9.55
CA SER A 244 5.41 -9.34 -9.69
C SER A 244 4.85 -8.69 -8.42
N THR A 245 5.11 -9.28 -7.24
CA THR A 245 4.59 -8.82 -5.94
C THR A 245 5.55 -7.88 -5.22
N ARG A 246 6.86 -7.99 -5.52
CA ARG A 246 7.95 -7.31 -4.84
C ARG A 246 7.92 -7.60 -3.33
N THR A 247 8.00 -8.89 -3.02
CA THR A 247 8.07 -9.48 -1.68
C THR A 247 9.17 -10.55 -1.64
N PRO A 248 10.47 -10.16 -1.71
CA PRO A 248 11.58 -11.12 -1.79
C PRO A 248 11.71 -12.03 -0.57
N ILE A 249 11.46 -11.54 0.65
CA ILE A 249 11.61 -12.36 1.86
C ILE A 249 10.56 -13.48 1.83
N SER A 250 9.33 -13.12 1.50
CA SER A 250 8.21 -14.05 1.37
C SER A 250 8.45 -15.05 0.26
N ALA A 251 8.98 -14.63 -0.89
CA ALA A 251 9.29 -15.51 -2.00
C ALA A 251 10.32 -16.59 -1.62
N ILE A 252 11.32 -16.24 -0.81
CA ILE A 252 12.32 -17.19 -0.30
C ILE A 252 11.68 -18.20 0.65
N VAL A 253 10.85 -17.72 1.60
CA VAL A 253 10.21 -18.59 2.60
C VAL A 253 9.21 -19.53 1.94
N VAL A 254 8.33 -18.99 1.10
CA VAL A 254 7.43 -19.76 0.23
C VAL A 254 8.22 -20.77 -0.60
N GLY A 255 9.39 -20.36 -1.09
CA GLY A 255 10.37 -21.19 -1.77
C GLY A 255 10.73 -22.46 -1.01
N VAL A 256 11.32 -22.27 0.16
CA VAL A 256 11.81 -23.36 1.01
C VAL A 256 10.66 -24.25 1.47
N GLU A 257 9.53 -23.65 1.86
CA GLU A 257 8.37 -24.36 2.37
C GLU A 257 7.68 -25.21 1.30
N MET A 258 7.53 -24.69 0.07
CA MET A 258 6.91 -25.41 -1.05
C MET A 258 7.80 -26.55 -1.56
N VAL A 259 9.12 -26.35 -1.59
CA VAL A 259 10.07 -27.37 -2.07
C VAL A 259 10.30 -28.44 -1.00
N GLY A 260 10.23 -28.09 0.29
CA GLY A 260 10.46 -29.02 1.40
C GLY A 260 11.91 -29.52 1.49
N SER A 261 12.84 -28.85 0.82
CA SER A 261 14.27 -29.19 0.80
C SER A 261 15.13 -27.94 0.77
N TYR A 262 16.24 -27.97 1.52
CA TYR A 262 17.21 -26.88 1.59
C TYR A 262 18.18 -26.85 0.40
N THR A 263 18.18 -27.89 -0.46
CA THR A 263 19.10 -28.00 -1.59
C THR A 263 18.99 -26.81 -2.56
N LEU A 264 17.75 -26.37 -2.83
CA LEU A 264 17.47 -25.25 -3.73
C LEU A 264 17.40 -23.89 -3.03
N LEU A 265 17.68 -23.82 -1.72
CA LEU A 265 17.58 -22.55 -0.97
C LEU A 265 18.53 -21.50 -1.56
N ILE A 266 19.82 -21.82 -1.69
CA ILE A 266 20.84 -20.87 -2.18
C ILE A 266 20.52 -20.38 -3.60
N PRO A 267 20.26 -21.27 -4.60
CA PRO A 267 19.81 -20.85 -5.93
C PRO A 267 18.57 -19.97 -5.91
N THR A 268 17.59 -20.30 -5.06
CA THR A 268 16.34 -19.55 -4.96
C THR A 268 16.59 -18.14 -4.43
N VAL A 269 17.37 -18.00 -3.36
CA VAL A 269 17.72 -16.68 -2.78
C VAL A 269 18.38 -15.79 -3.83
N ILE A 270 19.39 -16.31 -4.53
CA ILE A 270 20.12 -15.55 -5.56
C ILE A 270 19.18 -15.14 -6.70
N SER A 271 18.38 -16.08 -7.19
CA SER A 271 17.44 -15.85 -8.28
C SER A 271 16.35 -14.83 -7.92
N VAL A 272 15.80 -14.93 -6.71
CA VAL A 272 14.82 -13.97 -6.18
C VAL A 272 15.44 -12.57 -6.09
N ILE A 273 16.66 -12.44 -5.60
CA ILE A 273 17.35 -11.14 -5.51
C ILE A 273 17.58 -10.55 -6.90
N ILE A 274 18.13 -11.33 -7.84
CA ILE A 274 18.39 -10.89 -9.22
C ILE A 274 17.10 -10.43 -9.89
N SER A 275 16.05 -11.25 -9.82
CA SER A 275 14.75 -10.95 -10.41
C SER A 275 14.11 -9.69 -9.80
N ASN A 276 14.20 -9.51 -8.47
CA ASN A 276 13.67 -8.33 -7.78
C ASN A 276 14.44 -7.05 -8.13
N ILE A 277 15.78 -7.13 -8.32
CA ILE A 277 16.60 -6.00 -8.80
C ILE A 277 16.16 -5.61 -10.21
N ILE A 278 16.04 -6.58 -11.11
CA ILE A 278 15.69 -6.35 -12.52
C ILE A 278 14.29 -5.79 -12.68
N SER A 279 13.30 -6.29 -11.92
CA SER A 279 11.92 -5.78 -11.98
C SER A 279 11.83 -4.28 -11.63
N GLY A 280 12.78 -3.76 -10.84
CA GLY A 280 12.96 -2.33 -10.58
C GLY A 280 11.91 -1.74 -9.63
N LYS A 281 12.17 -0.55 -9.05
CA LYS A 281 11.44 -0.03 -7.86
C LYS A 281 9.94 0.22 -8.01
N ASN A 282 9.46 0.47 -9.24
CA ASN A 282 8.15 1.06 -9.48
C ASN A 282 7.14 0.14 -10.17
N ASN A 283 7.53 -1.11 -10.49
CA ASN A 283 6.71 -2.07 -11.23
C ASN A 283 6.34 -3.24 -10.31
N TYR A 284 5.13 -3.21 -9.75
CA TYR A 284 4.55 -4.34 -9.02
C TYR A 284 3.03 -4.26 -9.08
N ILE A 285 2.38 -5.41 -8.96
CA ILE A 285 0.93 -5.58 -9.14
C ILE A 285 0.13 -4.74 -8.14
N TYR A 286 0.54 -4.77 -6.88
CA TYR A 286 -0.22 -4.19 -5.78
C TYR A 286 -0.01 -2.68 -5.58
N LYS A 287 0.65 -2.00 -6.54
CA LYS A 287 0.98 -0.57 -6.43
C LYS A 287 -0.24 0.32 -6.22
N ASN A 288 -1.36 -0.02 -6.85
CA ASN A 288 -2.60 0.74 -6.73
C ASN A 288 -3.48 0.28 -5.56
N TYR A 289 -3.22 -0.91 -5.00
CA TYR A 289 -4.03 -1.52 -3.94
C TYR A 289 -3.46 -1.25 -2.54
N VAL A 290 -2.14 -1.20 -2.40
CA VAL A 290 -1.45 -0.84 -1.16
C VAL A 290 -1.16 0.66 -1.23
N SER A 291 -2.20 1.45 -0.98
CA SER A 291 -2.07 2.90 -0.86
C SER A 291 -1.39 3.24 0.47
N ASN A 292 -0.08 3.44 0.44
CA ASN A 292 0.52 4.33 1.42
C ASN A 292 0.01 5.74 1.15
N ILE A 293 -0.22 6.52 2.20
CA ILE A 293 -0.47 7.95 2.14
C ILE A 293 0.52 8.59 1.15
N ARG A 294 1.82 8.31 1.30
CA ARG A 294 2.87 8.79 0.39
C ARG A 294 2.67 8.43 -1.09
N THR A 295 2.09 7.27 -1.43
CA THR A 295 1.78 6.89 -2.82
C THR A 295 0.52 7.58 -3.34
N GLN A 296 -0.50 7.81 -2.50
CA GLN A 296 -1.60 8.71 -2.83
C GLN A 296 -1.03 10.11 -3.11
N LEU A 297 -0.25 10.69 -2.19
CA LEU A 297 0.35 12.02 -2.33
C LEU A 297 1.26 12.15 -3.58
N LEU A 298 2.07 11.14 -3.89
CA LEU A 298 2.90 11.11 -5.11
C LEU A 298 2.10 10.90 -6.41
N SER A 299 0.98 10.18 -6.35
CA SER A 299 0.08 10.02 -7.50
C SER A 299 -0.68 11.31 -7.81
N ILE A 300 -1.11 12.02 -6.75
CA ILE A 300 -1.74 13.34 -6.79
C ILE A 300 -0.77 14.37 -7.37
N LYS A 301 0.48 14.41 -6.89
CA LYS A 301 1.56 15.26 -7.45
C LYS A 301 1.77 15.08 -8.96
N LYS A 302 1.41 13.91 -9.51
CA LYS A 302 1.59 13.58 -10.93
C LYS A 302 0.36 13.74 -11.82
N HIS A 303 -0.86 13.65 -11.29
CA HIS A 303 -2.07 13.56 -12.11
C HIS A 303 -3.00 14.78 -12.00
N ASP A 304 -2.94 15.56 -10.92
CA ASP A 304 -3.83 16.71 -10.77
C ASP A 304 -3.12 18.03 -11.07
N SER A 305 -3.39 18.59 -12.25
CA SER A 305 -3.00 19.95 -12.60
C SER A 305 -3.66 20.98 -11.67
N ASN A 306 -4.84 20.66 -11.13
CA ASN A 306 -5.64 21.58 -10.32
C ASN A 306 -5.01 21.81 -8.92
N LEU A 307 -4.36 20.80 -8.34
CA LEU A 307 -3.67 20.95 -7.05
C LEU A 307 -2.41 21.82 -7.12
N ARG A 308 -1.85 22.07 -8.31
CA ARG A 308 -0.68 22.97 -8.44
C ARG A 308 -1.01 24.43 -8.11
N ASN A 309 -2.28 24.81 -8.24
CA ASN A 309 -2.73 26.18 -8.02
C ASN A 309 -3.46 26.36 -6.68
N CYS A 310 -3.65 25.29 -5.90
CA CYS A 310 -4.24 25.38 -4.56
C CYS A 310 -3.19 25.88 -3.56
N LEU A 311 -3.60 26.86 -2.77
CA LEU A 311 -2.80 27.41 -1.68
C LEU A 311 -3.18 26.75 -0.36
N VAL A 312 -2.27 26.77 0.60
CA VAL A 312 -2.51 26.25 1.95
C VAL A 312 -3.76 26.89 2.58
N ARG A 313 -4.00 28.19 2.35
CA ARG A 313 -5.20 28.88 2.84
C ARG A 313 -6.53 28.30 2.37
N ASP A 314 -6.54 27.62 1.22
CA ASP A 314 -7.78 27.07 0.65
C ASP A 314 -8.17 25.75 1.34
N VAL A 315 -7.25 25.17 2.13
CA VAL A 315 -7.38 23.87 2.79
C VAL A 315 -7.32 23.98 4.31
N MET A 316 -6.72 25.06 4.82
CA MET A 316 -6.53 25.28 6.25
C MET A 316 -7.87 25.33 6.98
N ASN A 317 -7.94 24.70 8.15
CA ASN A 317 -9.10 24.74 9.03
C ASN A 317 -8.71 25.43 10.34
N SER A 318 -9.62 26.20 10.94
CA SER A 318 -9.31 27.04 12.11
C SER A 318 -9.16 26.27 13.43
N ASP A 319 -9.41 24.96 13.43
CA ASP A 319 -9.41 24.14 14.64
C ASP A 319 -7.98 23.69 14.98
N PHE A 320 -7.38 24.32 15.99
CA PHE A 320 -6.16 23.82 16.63
C PHE A 320 -6.22 24.04 18.13
N TYR A 321 -5.45 23.24 18.86
CA TYR A 321 -5.37 23.32 20.31
C TYR A 321 -3.96 23.76 20.72
N ASN A 322 -3.91 24.81 21.53
CA ASN A 322 -2.69 25.37 22.07
C ASN A 322 -2.47 24.96 23.53
N ILE A 323 -1.21 24.78 23.90
CA ILE A 323 -0.76 24.53 25.27
C ILE A 323 0.42 25.44 25.61
N ASN A 324 0.65 25.66 26.90
CA ASN A 324 1.77 26.47 27.36
C ASN A 324 3.03 25.59 27.51
N ARG A 325 4.22 26.18 27.37
CA ARG A 325 5.50 25.48 27.60
C ARG A 325 5.63 24.87 29.00
N ASN A 326 4.95 25.46 29.99
CA ASN A 326 4.96 25.05 31.39
C ASN A 326 3.96 23.92 31.70
N THR A 327 3.12 23.52 30.74
CA THR A 327 2.18 22.42 30.93
C THR A 327 2.95 21.12 31.16
N THR A 328 2.46 20.28 32.08
CA THR A 328 3.11 18.99 32.34
C THR A 328 2.87 18.03 31.18
N ILE A 329 3.77 17.08 30.97
CA ILE A 329 3.59 16.05 29.93
C ILE A 329 2.34 15.21 30.20
N ALA A 330 2.03 14.92 31.47
CA ALA A 330 0.85 14.15 31.84
C ALA A 330 -0.45 14.85 31.38
N ASP A 331 -0.55 16.16 31.62
CA ASP A 331 -1.68 16.96 31.17
C ASP A 331 -1.73 17.03 29.64
N ALA A 332 -0.59 17.20 28.97
CA ALA A 332 -0.53 17.21 27.51
C ALA A 332 -1.02 15.88 26.90
N VAL A 333 -0.61 14.74 27.46
CA VAL A 333 -1.09 13.40 27.05
C VAL A 333 -2.59 13.26 27.29
N GLN A 334 -3.08 13.75 28.44
CA GLN A 334 -4.51 13.69 28.78
C GLN A 334 -5.33 14.54 27.81
N ILE A 335 -4.91 15.76 27.52
CA ILE A 335 -5.53 16.66 26.53
C ILE A 335 -5.56 16.00 25.14
N MET A 336 -4.44 15.40 24.70
CA MET A 336 -4.39 14.69 23.42
C MET A 336 -5.39 13.52 23.34
N ARG A 337 -5.56 12.77 24.45
CA ARG A 337 -6.52 11.66 24.53
C ARG A 337 -7.96 12.15 24.53
N ASP A 338 -8.27 13.17 25.33
CA ASP A 338 -9.63 13.69 25.50
C ASP A 338 -10.12 14.36 24.21
N LEU A 339 -9.25 15.09 23.52
CA LEU A 339 -9.56 15.75 22.25
C LEU A 339 -9.31 14.85 21.02
N ASN A 340 -8.73 13.66 21.23
CA ASN A 340 -8.36 12.71 20.18
C ASN A 340 -7.50 13.33 19.05
N VAL A 341 -6.51 14.13 19.45
CA VAL A 341 -5.56 14.82 18.56
C VAL A 341 -4.16 14.21 18.67
N LYS A 342 -3.39 14.27 17.58
CA LYS A 342 -2.04 13.66 17.52
C LYS A 342 -0.92 14.63 17.79
N SER A 343 -1.20 15.92 17.74
CA SER A 343 -0.25 16.97 18.07
C SER A 343 -0.93 18.10 18.81
N LEU A 344 -0.11 18.85 19.55
CA LEU A 344 -0.50 20.08 20.21
C LEU A 344 0.53 21.15 19.87
N VAL A 345 0.04 22.37 19.68
CA VAL A 345 0.90 23.51 19.39
C VAL A 345 1.26 24.19 20.70
N VAL A 346 2.56 24.47 20.89
CA VAL A 346 3.05 25.15 22.08
C VAL A 346 3.13 26.65 21.79
N THR A 347 2.42 27.43 22.59
CA THR A 347 2.39 28.89 22.47
C THR A 347 2.84 29.57 23.76
N ASN A 348 3.37 30.79 23.61
CA ASN A 348 3.65 31.65 24.74
C ASN A 348 2.38 32.35 25.26
N ASN A 349 2.51 33.16 26.32
CA ASN A 349 1.38 33.91 26.92
C ASN A 349 0.78 34.98 25.98
N GLU A 350 1.44 35.29 24.86
CA GLU A 350 0.99 36.22 23.81
C GLU A 350 0.50 35.47 22.54
N ASP A 351 0.18 34.18 22.65
CA ASP A 351 -0.27 33.30 21.54
C ASP A 351 0.75 33.17 20.37
N ARG A 352 2.03 33.44 20.62
CA ARG A 352 3.12 33.23 19.65
C ARG A 352 3.61 31.79 19.67
N PHE A 353 3.92 31.25 18.50
CA PHE A 353 4.43 29.90 18.32
C PHE A 353 5.83 29.71 18.94
N GLU A 354 5.97 28.70 19.80
CA GLU A 354 7.26 28.31 20.40
C GLU A 354 7.70 26.91 20.00
N GLY A 355 6.77 26.05 19.57
CA GLY A 355 7.08 24.71 19.13
C GLY A 355 5.84 23.84 18.97
N MET A 356 6.07 22.55 18.75
CA MET A 356 5.01 21.56 18.60
C MET A 356 5.40 20.26 19.29
N ILE A 357 4.42 19.58 19.86
CA ILE A 357 4.59 18.22 20.40
C ILE A 357 3.74 17.26 19.60
N TYR A 358 4.32 16.12 19.25
CA TYR A 358 3.63 15.00 18.64
C TYR A 358 3.47 13.87 19.65
N PHE A 359 2.36 13.14 19.55
CA PHE A 359 2.08 11.98 20.39
C PHE A 359 3.18 10.91 20.29
N GLU A 360 3.82 10.78 19.12
CA GLU A 360 4.90 9.83 18.88
C GLU A 360 6.16 10.14 19.72
N ASP A 361 6.46 11.43 19.92
CA ASP A 361 7.59 11.87 20.75
C ASP A 361 7.33 11.61 22.23
N LEU A 362 6.08 11.76 22.66
CA LEU A 362 5.64 11.45 24.03
C LEU A 362 5.68 9.94 24.32
N ALA A 363 5.36 9.10 23.33
CA ALA A 363 5.38 7.65 23.47
C ALA A 363 6.81 7.06 23.62
N ASN A 364 7.83 7.80 23.17
CA ASN A 364 9.23 7.37 23.23
C ASN A 364 9.94 7.71 24.54
N VAL A 365 9.26 8.36 25.49
CA VAL A 365 9.83 8.72 26.80
C VAL A 365 9.76 7.52 27.76
N PRO A 366 10.90 6.94 28.19
CA PRO A 366 10.92 5.68 28.95
C PRO A 366 10.32 5.79 30.36
N THR A 367 10.34 7.00 30.96
CA THR A 367 9.79 7.25 32.31
C THR A 367 9.31 8.70 32.40
N ILE A 368 8.00 8.93 32.35
CA ILE A 368 7.42 10.26 32.58
C ILE A 368 7.53 10.56 34.08
N GLN A 369 8.47 11.43 34.48
CA GLN A 369 8.51 11.95 35.85
C GLN A 369 7.42 13.02 36.01
N GLU A 370 6.78 13.09 37.18
CA GLU A 370 5.62 13.98 37.44
C GLU A 370 5.89 15.47 37.17
N ASN A 371 7.15 15.90 37.15
CA ASN A 371 7.54 17.31 36.99
C ASN A 371 8.14 17.66 35.61
N MET A 372 8.14 16.74 34.64
CA MET A 372 8.64 17.06 33.30
C MET A 372 7.62 17.90 32.52
N THR A 373 8.07 19.05 32.03
CA THR A 373 7.26 19.99 31.26
C THR A 373 7.40 19.75 29.75
N VAL A 374 6.41 20.23 29.02
CA VAL A 374 6.32 20.26 27.55
C VAL A 374 7.57 20.87 26.91
N GLU A 375 8.16 21.90 27.53
CA GLU A 375 9.41 22.52 27.09
C GLU A 375 10.56 21.53 26.88
N SER A 376 10.66 20.48 27.69
CA SER A 376 11.78 19.53 27.61
C SER A 376 11.75 18.58 26.40
N ILE A 377 10.61 18.48 25.71
CA ILE A 377 10.37 17.50 24.64
C ILE A 377 9.90 18.16 23.35
N MET A 378 9.37 19.37 23.40
CA MET A 378 8.83 20.03 22.23
C MET A 378 9.86 20.23 21.11
N ILE A 379 9.40 20.09 19.88
CA ILE A 379 10.18 20.45 18.71
C ILE A 379 10.06 21.96 18.55
N TYR A 380 11.16 22.67 18.80
CA TYR A 380 11.22 24.14 18.76
C TYR A 380 11.08 24.73 17.35
N ASP A 381 11.56 24.03 16.33
CA ASP A 381 11.55 24.49 14.94
C ASP A 381 11.07 23.38 13.99
N PRO A 382 9.79 22.94 14.11
CA PRO A 382 9.24 21.99 13.16
C PRO A 382 9.13 22.67 11.79
N PRO A 383 9.05 21.91 10.69
CA PRO A 383 8.75 22.51 9.41
C PRO A 383 7.38 23.21 9.47
N MET A 384 7.34 24.46 9.00
CA MET A 384 6.19 25.36 9.06
C MET A 384 5.72 25.69 7.64
N LEU A 385 4.43 26.00 7.49
CA LEU A 385 3.86 26.51 6.25
C LEU A 385 3.26 27.90 6.46
N ARG A 386 3.10 28.65 5.37
CA ARG A 386 2.41 29.94 5.32
C ARG A 386 1.12 29.81 4.51
N PRO A 387 0.12 30.67 4.74
CA PRO A 387 -1.15 30.62 4.00
C PRO A 387 -1.01 30.72 2.47
N LEU A 388 0.01 31.44 2.01
CA LEU A 388 0.30 31.66 0.59
C LEU A 388 1.26 30.63 0.00
N ASP A 389 1.72 29.66 0.79
CA ASP A 389 2.55 28.58 0.25
C ASP A 389 1.68 27.65 -0.61
N PRO A 390 2.22 27.11 -1.71
CA PRO A 390 1.55 26.06 -2.48
C PRO A 390 1.29 24.82 -1.60
N ILE A 391 0.14 24.18 -1.77
CA ILE A 391 -0.15 22.90 -1.09
C ILE A 391 0.88 21.80 -1.43
N MET A 392 1.62 21.98 -2.53
CA MET A 392 2.72 21.12 -2.92
C MET A 392 3.86 21.07 -1.90
N ASP A 393 4.08 22.15 -1.16
CA ASP A 393 5.14 22.23 -0.15
C ASP A 393 4.78 21.39 1.07
N TYR A 394 3.49 21.33 1.44
CA TYR A 394 2.98 20.37 2.43
C TYR A 394 3.35 18.93 2.06
N PHE A 395 3.08 18.51 0.82
CA PHE A 395 3.41 17.15 0.37
C PHE A 395 4.92 16.90 0.36
N GLU A 396 5.72 17.91 0.05
CA GLU A 396 7.17 17.80 0.07
C GLU A 396 7.69 17.59 1.50
N ILE A 397 7.23 18.41 2.45
CA ILE A 397 7.60 18.31 3.86
C ILE A 397 7.21 16.94 4.40
N VAL A 398 5.94 16.53 4.28
CA VAL A 398 5.45 15.22 4.76
C VAL A 398 6.26 14.06 4.15
N SER A 399 6.66 14.18 2.88
CA SER A 399 7.45 13.14 2.21
C SER A 399 8.88 13.00 2.74
N LYS A 400 9.45 14.09 3.27
CA LYS A 400 10.83 14.18 3.78
C LYS A 400 10.89 13.88 5.28
N THR A 401 9.96 14.43 6.07
CA THR A 401 10.01 14.38 7.54
C THR A 401 9.12 13.31 8.14
N ALA A 402 8.20 12.70 7.37
CA ALA A 402 7.18 11.76 7.84
C ALA A 402 6.18 12.34 8.86
N VAL A 403 6.29 13.63 9.19
CA VAL A 403 5.35 14.36 10.05
C VAL A 403 4.09 14.70 9.26
N SER A 404 2.91 14.39 9.80
CA SER A 404 1.62 14.54 9.09
C SER A 404 0.81 15.79 9.46
N GLU A 405 1.18 16.48 10.52
CA GLU A 405 0.52 17.69 11.04
C GLU A 405 1.53 18.82 11.05
N ILE A 406 1.26 19.87 10.28
CA ILE A 406 2.21 20.97 10.05
C ILE A 406 1.55 22.27 10.50
N PRO A 407 2.19 23.07 11.36
CA PRO A 407 1.65 24.35 11.78
C PRO A 407 1.72 25.35 10.64
N ILE A 408 0.63 26.10 10.47
CA ILE A 408 0.54 27.24 9.56
C ILE A 408 0.70 28.50 10.38
N ILE A 409 1.71 29.30 10.05
CA ILE A 409 2.11 30.46 10.83
C ILE A 409 1.91 31.73 10.01
N SER A 410 1.56 32.81 10.70
CA SER A 410 1.50 34.14 10.10
C SER A 410 2.85 34.51 9.47
N PRO A 411 2.85 35.12 8.28
CA PRO A 411 4.07 35.60 7.63
C PRO A 411 4.69 36.82 8.33
N ASP A 412 3.99 37.44 9.27
CA ASP A 412 4.53 38.54 10.08
C ASP A 412 5.56 38.05 11.12
N ASP A 413 6.48 38.92 11.54
CA ASP A 413 7.52 38.65 12.56
C ASP A 413 6.97 38.14 13.91
N ASN A 414 5.66 38.22 14.13
CA ASN A 414 5.00 37.81 15.37
C ASN A 414 4.82 36.29 15.52
N LYS A 415 5.10 35.47 14.48
CA LYS A 415 4.97 34.00 14.51
C LYS A 415 3.66 33.50 15.14
N LEU A 416 2.53 34.12 14.79
CA LEU A 416 1.22 33.69 15.29
C LEU A 416 0.77 32.41 14.60
N VAL A 417 0.22 31.46 15.35
CA VAL A 417 -0.32 30.21 14.80
C VAL A 417 -1.70 30.50 14.25
N LEU A 418 -1.88 30.24 12.95
CA LEU A 418 -3.16 30.44 12.29
C LEU A 418 -4.00 29.16 12.29
N SER A 419 -3.35 28.00 12.10
CA SER A 419 -3.99 26.69 12.02
C SER A 419 -2.96 25.55 12.00
N ILE A 420 -3.46 24.30 12.04
CA ILE A 420 -2.66 23.11 11.73
C ILE A 420 -3.20 22.48 10.46
N LEU A 421 -2.32 22.18 9.50
CA LEU A 421 -2.68 21.41 8.32
C LEU A 421 -2.42 19.93 8.56
N SER A 422 -3.50 19.13 8.55
CA SER A 422 -3.41 17.68 8.67
C SER A 422 -3.68 17.00 7.32
N LEU A 423 -3.23 15.75 7.21
CA LEU A 423 -3.54 14.93 6.04
C LEU A 423 -5.04 14.70 5.87
N ARG A 424 -5.82 14.74 6.96
CA ARG A 424 -7.28 14.57 6.89
C ARG A 424 -7.91 15.71 6.11
N ASP A 425 -7.43 16.93 6.29
CA ASP A 425 -7.97 18.13 5.63
C ASP A 425 -7.62 18.13 4.14
N VAL A 426 -6.40 17.73 3.81
CA VAL A 426 -5.97 17.54 2.42
C VAL A 426 -6.77 16.42 1.74
N ASN A 427 -7.05 15.31 2.44
CA ASN A 427 -7.89 14.23 1.91
C ASN A 427 -9.35 14.64 1.69
N LYS A 428 -9.91 15.52 2.54
CA LYS A 428 -11.25 16.09 2.30
C LYS A 428 -11.29 16.87 0.99
N LEU A 429 -10.28 17.70 0.73
CA LEU A 429 -10.15 18.45 -0.52
C LEU A 429 -10.04 17.50 -1.73
N LEU A 430 -9.22 16.46 -1.63
CA LEU A 430 -9.03 15.48 -2.71
C LEU A 430 -10.29 14.68 -3.04
N ASN A 431 -11.07 14.32 -2.02
CA ASN A 431 -12.34 13.64 -2.22
C ASN A 431 -13.38 14.57 -2.89
N ASN A 432 -13.39 15.85 -2.53
CA ASN A 432 -14.27 16.84 -3.16
C ASN A 432 -13.88 17.15 -4.61
N ILE A 433 -12.59 17.11 -4.96
CA ILE A 433 -12.12 17.32 -6.35
C ILE A 433 -12.47 16.12 -7.25
N ASN A 434 -12.52 14.91 -6.68
CA ASN A 434 -12.79 13.67 -7.43
C ASN A 434 -14.28 13.29 -7.48
N ASP A 435 -15.19 14.11 -6.93
CA ASP A 435 -16.62 13.84 -6.92
C ASP A 435 -17.27 14.35 -8.24
N PRO A 436 -17.71 13.47 -9.15
CA PRO A 436 -18.23 13.88 -10.46
C PRO A 436 -19.62 14.55 -10.39
N ILE A 437 -20.14 14.81 -9.19
CA ILE A 437 -21.50 15.31 -8.93
C ILE A 437 -21.52 16.83 -8.63
N LEU A 438 -20.37 17.50 -8.43
CA LEU A 438 -20.32 18.96 -8.31
C LEU A 438 -19.41 19.60 -9.37
N PRO A 439 -19.97 20.23 -10.44
CA PRO A 439 -19.17 20.92 -11.45
C PRO A 439 -18.69 22.33 -11.06
N ASP A 440 -19.11 22.91 -9.93
CA ASP A 440 -18.95 24.36 -9.69
C ASP A 440 -17.99 24.69 -8.53
N LEU A 441 -16.68 24.56 -8.75
CA LEU A 441 -15.66 25.13 -7.84
C LEU A 441 -15.61 26.68 -7.90
N GLU A 442 -16.24 27.33 -8.88
CA GLU A 442 -16.43 28.79 -8.90
C GLU A 442 -17.48 29.28 -7.90
N LYS A 443 -18.33 28.40 -7.34
CA LYS A 443 -19.33 28.79 -6.32
C LYS A 443 -18.81 28.72 -4.88
N SER A 444 -17.74 27.99 -4.62
CA SER A 444 -17.13 27.87 -3.28
C SER A 444 -16.41 29.14 -2.81
N SER A 445 -15.75 29.87 -3.72
CA SER A 445 -15.20 31.20 -3.45
C SER A 445 -16.28 32.22 -3.08
N CYS A 446 -17.48 32.08 -3.65
CA CYS A 446 -18.63 32.93 -3.34
C CYS A 446 -19.32 32.54 -2.01
N LYS A 447 -19.22 31.28 -1.57
CA LYS A 447 -19.83 30.80 -0.31
C LYS A 447 -19.08 31.31 0.93
N PHE A 448 -17.75 31.39 0.87
CA PHE A 448 -16.92 31.94 1.95
C PHE A 448 -17.15 33.45 2.16
N GLN A 449 -17.28 34.23 1.07
CA GLN A 449 -17.66 35.65 1.15
C GLN A 449 -19.08 35.87 1.69
N LYS A 450 -20.03 34.96 1.38
CA LYS A 450 -21.39 35.02 1.91
C LYS A 450 -21.45 34.61 3.39
N GLU A 451 -20.73 33.58 3.82
CA GLU A 451 -20.69 33.14 5.22
C GLU A 451 -19.99 34.17 6.12
N ILE A 452 -18.96 34.86 5.63
CA ILE A 452 -18.34 36.00 6.33
C ILE A 452 -19.32 37.17 6.47
N ASN A 453 -20.06 37.53 5.41
CA ASN A 453 -21.02 38.64 5.48
C ASN A 453 -22.25 38.31 6.35
N ILE A 454 -22.72 37.06 6.34
CA ILE A 454 -23.84 36.60 7.17
C ILE A 454 -23.45 36.54 8.66
N ASN A 455 -22.22 36.10 8.98
CA ASN A 455 -21.74 36.12 10.37
C ASN A 455 -21.49 37.54 10.89
N ILE A 456 -21.14 38.51 10.05
CA ILE A 456 -20.97 39.91 10.48
C ILE A 456 -22.32 40.57 10.81
N ASP A 457 -23.36 40.30 10.04
CA ASP A 457 -24.72 40.79 10.35
C ASP A 457 -25.33 40.09 11.57
N ALA A 458 -24.97 38.81 11.81
CA ALA A 458 -25.34 38.09 13.02
C ALA A 458 -24.57 38.61 14.25
N LEU A 459 -23.26 38.87 14.13
CA LEU A 459 -22.42 39.45 15.19
C LEU A 459 -22.82 40.91 15.52
N ARG A 460 -23.31 41.69 14.54
CA ARG A 460 -23.93 43.02 14.77
C ARG A 460 -25.25 42.97 15.51
N LYS A 461 -26.00 41.86 15.41
CA LYS A 461 -27.24 41.65 16.18
C LYS A 461 -26.97 41.08 17.57
N MET A 462 -25.87 40.36 17.74
CA MET A 462 -25.43 39.83 19.04
C MET A 462 -24.66 40.88 19.88
N SER A 463 -24.21 41.98 19.26
CA SER A 463 -23.56 43.11 19.97
C SER A 463 -24.51 44.00 20.77
N GLU A 464 -25.81 43.69 20.84
CA GLU A 464 -26.76 44.42 21.68
C GLU A 464 -26.97 43.79 23.07
N ASP A 465 -26.52 42.56 23.35
CA ASP A 465 -26.95 41.87 24.59
C ASP A 465 -25.93 41.04 25.42
N GLU A 466 -24.66 40.80 25.04
CA GLU A 466 -23.75 40.03 25.92
C GLU A 466 -22.27 40.44 25.98
N ASP A 467 -21.68 40.07 27.13
CA ASP A 467 -20.41 40.37 27.81
C ASP A 467 -19.16 40.76 26.95
N PRO A 468 -18.54 41.94 27.18
CA PRO A 468 -17.52 42.55 26.29
C PRO A 468 -16.14 41.87 26.23
N ASP A 469 -15.75 41.02 27.18
CA ASP A 469 -14.36 40.50 27.25
C ASP A 469 -14.10 39.25 26.38
N LYS A 470 -15.15 38.49 26.01
CA LYS A 470 -15.01 37.32 25.11
C LYS A 470 -14.99 37.68 23.63
N LEU A 471 -15.61 38.81 23.24
CA LEU A 471 -15.66 39.25 21.86
C LEU A 471 -14.33 39.86 21.34
N ASP A 472 -13.47 40.36 22.22
CA ASP A 472 -12.29 41.14 21.82
C ASP A 472 -11.12 40.28 21.28
N LYS A 473 -11.03 39.00 21.66
CA LYS A 473 -9.97 38.08 21.17
C LYS A 473 -10.27 37.51 19.78
N ASP A 474 -11.47 36.97 19.57
CA ASP A 474 -11.87 36.38 18.29
C ASP A 474 -12.06 37.47 17.21
N SER A 475 -12.54 38.67 17.59
CA SER A 475 -12.68 39.79 16.65
C SER A 475 -11.34 40.34 16.17
N LYS A 476 -10.29 40.38 17.03
CA LYS A 476 -8.94 40.83 16.64
C LYS A 476 -8.23 39.86 15.70
N ILE A 477 -8.40 38.56 15.88
CA ILE A 477 -7.81 37.55 14.99
C ILE A 477 -8.52 37.58 13.63
N ILE A 478 -9.86 37.67 13.63
CA ILE A 478 -10.67 37.76 12.41
C ILE A 478 -10.42 39.08 11.67
N SER A 479 -10.25 40.22 12.36
CA SER A 479 -9.96 41.50 11.71
C SER A 479 -8.56 41.52 11.08
N ARG A 480 -7.54 40.97 11.76
CA ARG A 480 -6.18 40.88 11.23
C ARG A 480 -6.08 39.90 10.05
N LEU A 481 -6.82 38.79 10.09
CA LEU A 481 -6.96 37.90 8.95
C LEU A 481 -7.66 38.59 7.78
N LYS A 482 -8.66 39.44 8.03
CA LYS A 482 -9.35 40.22 6.99
C LYS A 482 -8.44 41.23 6.32
N ASP A 483 -7.65 41.97 7.10
CA ASP A 483 -6.73 42.99 6.59
C ASP A 483 -5.54 42.38 5.84
N TYR A 484 -5.18 41.12 6.13
CA TYR A 484 -4.13 40.38 5.43
C TYR A 484 -4.65 39.66 4.16
N LEU A 485 -5.92 39.28 4.13
CA LEU A 485 -6.55 38.54 3.02
C LEU A 485 -7.25 39.42 1.97
N ALA A 486 -7.44 40.71 2.28
CA ALA A 486 -7.87 41.75 1.32
C ALA A 486 -6.71 42.22 0.45
#